data_AF-A0A958T2R5-F1
#
_entry.id   AF-A0A958T2R5-F1
#
_cell.length_a   1.000
_cell.length_b   1.000
_cell.length_c   1.000
_cell.angle_alpha   90.00
_cell.angle_beta   90.00
_cell.angle_gamma   90.00
#
_symmetry.space_group_name_H-M   'P 1'
#
loop_
_entity.id
_entity.type
_entity.pdbx_description
1 polymer ?
#
loop_
_entity_poly.entity_id
_entity_poly.type
_entity_poly.pdbx_seq_one_letter_code
_entity_poly.pdbx_strand_id
1 'polypeptide(L)'
;MNGIKTHIAGKFTAIILAMMMLLPTTVKIFHAFENYKHEVCTSKGAKHIHQIDHDCLFYKFHLNNHFTIQQISYQILDIPEISLEIPTYYQFLSEYQNLHFALRGPPGLI
;
A
#
# COMPACT_ATOMS: atom_id res chain seq x y z
N MET A 1 -31.53 -45.27 6.52
CA MET A 1 -32.27 -44.02 6.81
C MET A 1 -31.54 -43.03 7.73
N ASN A 2 -30.36 -43.37 8.31
CA ASN A 2 -29.62 -42.47 9.20
C ASN A 2 -28.65 -41.51 8.46
N GLY A 3 -28.04 -41.92 7.35
CA GLY A 3 -27.10 -41.06 6.60
C GLY A 3 -27.75 -39.80 6.01
N ILE A 4 -28.97 -39.90 5.46
CA ILE A 4 -29.68 -38.74 4.89
C ILE A 4 -30.00 -37.71 5.97
N LYS A 5 -30.36 -38.16 7.17
CA LYS A 5 -30.65 -37.28 8.32
C LYS A 5 -29.40 -36.54 8.81
N THR A 6 -28.23 -37.18 8.81
CA THR A 6 -26.97 -36.54 9.24
C THR A 6 -26.48 -35.51 8.23
N HIS A 7 -26.63 -35.74 6.93
CA HIS A 7 -26.28 -34.74 5.90
C HIS A 7 -27.21 -33.52 5.94
N ILE A 8 -28.50 -33.71 6.19
CA ILE A 8 -29.46 -32.62 6.36
C ILE A 8 -29.17 -31.83 7.65
N ALA A 9 -28.95 -32.53 8.78
CA ALA A 9 -28.59 -31.88 10.03
C ALA A 9 -27.30 -31.06 9.90
N GLY A 10 -26.27 -31.61 9.24
CA GLY A 10 -25.01 -30.90 8.99
C GLY A 10 -25.14 -29.65 8.13
N LYS A 11 -26.04 -29.65 7.13
CA LYS A 11 -26.34 -28.45 6.34
C LYS A 11 -27.04 -27.38 7.18
N PHE A 12 -28.00 -27.77 8.01
CA PHE A 12 -28.69 -26.84 8.89
C PHE A 12 -27.75 -26.23 9.92
N THR A 13 -26.87 -27.01 10.55
CA THR A 13 -25.90 -26.49 11.52
C THR A 13 -24.93 -25.50 10.88
N ALA A 14 -24.46 -25.77 9.66
CA ALA A 14 -23.60 -24.85 8.91
C ALA A 14 -24.31 -23.52 8.59
N ILE A 15 -25.58 -23.57 8.18
CA ILE A 15 -26.40 -22.38 7.90
C ILE A 15 -26.63 -21.56 9.18
N ILE A 16 -26.92 -22.22 10.30
CA ILE A 16 -27.10 -21.56 11.61
C ILE A 16 -25.81 -20.87 12.04
N LEU A 17 -24.67 -21.54 11.93
CA LEU A 17 -23.36 -20.97 12.23
C LEU A 17 -23.09 -19.73 11.36
N ALA A 18 -23.35 -19.82 10.06
CA ALA A 18 -23.16 -18.72 9.12
C ALA A 18 -24.04 -17.52 9.48
N MET A 19 -25.32 -17.75 9.79
CA MET A 19 -26.21 -16.68 10.27
C MET A 19 -25.70 -16.06 11.57
N MET A 20 -25.25 -16.87 12.53
CA MET A 20 -24.74 -16.38 13.80
C MET A 20 -23.49 -15.49 13.62
N MET A 21 -22.61 -15.81 12.68
CA MET A 21 -21.47 -14.95 12.31
C MET A 21 -21.89 -13.65 11.63
N LEU A 22 -23.02 -13.62 10.92
CA LEU A 22 -23.51 -12.43 10.22
C LEU A 22 -24.34 -11.49 11.11
N LEU A 23 -24.98 -11.99 12.17
CA LEU A 23 -25.77 -11.19 13.13
C LEU A 23 -25.06 -9.93 13.65
N PRO A 24 -23.80 -9.96 14.14
CA PRO A 24 -23.16 -8.74 14.64
C PRO A 24 -22.94 -7.69 13.53
N THR A 25 -22.78 -8.11 12.28
CA THR A 25 -22.61 -7.20 11.13
C THR A 25 -23.93 -6.56 10.74
N THR A 26 -25.04 -7.31 10.73
CA THR A 26 -26.35 -6.75 10.41
C THR A 26 -26.82 -5.73 11.44
N VAL A 27 -26.66 -6.02 12.74
CA VAL A 27 -26.98 -5.08 13.83
C VAL A 27 -26.18 -3.78 13.69
N LYS A 28 -24.89 -3.86 13.35
CA LYS A 28 -24.04 -2.70 13.09
C LYS A 28 -24.53 -1.86 11.91
N ILE A 29 -24.93 -2.52 10.82
CA ILE A 29 -25.46 -1.84 9.63
C ILE A 29 -26.73 -1.08 9.99
N PHE A 30 -27.68 -1.73 10.69
CA PHE A 30 -28.90 -1.07 11.14
C PHE A 30 -28.61 0.14 12.04
N HIS A 31 -27.71 -0.02 13.01
CA HIS A 31 -27.32 1.08 13.91
C HIS A 31 -26.60 2.23 13.18
N ALA A 32 -25.86 1.95 12.10
CA ALA A 32 -25.21 2.98 11.29
C ALA A 32 -26.21 3.81 10.46
N PHE A 33 -27.38 3.25 10.13
CA PHE A 33 -28.47 3.94 9.45
C PHE A 33 -29.52 4.51 10.41
N GLU A 34 -29.42 4.19 11.69
CA GLU A 34 -30.24 4.80 12.73
C GLU A 34 -29.76 6.24 12.92
N ASN A 35 -30.62 7.19 12.56
CA ASN A 35 -30.29 8.62 12.62
C ASN A 35 -30.29 9.07 14.08
N TYR A 36 -29.20 8.84 14.80
CA TYR A 36 -29.00 9.48 16.09
C TYR A 36 -28.90 10.97 15.86
N LYS A 37 -29.87 11.71 16.40
CA LYS A 37 -29.76 13.16 16.52
C LYS A 37 -28.54 13.42 17.39
N HIS A 38 -27.41 13.75 16.77
CA HIS A 38 -26.30 14.36 17.48
C HIS A 38 -26.85 15.67 18.07
N GLU A 39 -27.19 15.65 19.36
CA GLU A 39 -27.53 16.87 20.09
C GLU A 39 -26.24 17.70 20.17
N VAL A 40 -26.09 18.61 19.22
CA VAL A 40 -25.00 19.59 19.24
C VAL A 40 -25.24 20.50 20.44
N CYS A 41 -24.37 20.40 21.45
CA CYS A 41 -24.46 21.26 22.61
C CYS A 41 -24.22 22.72 22.18
N THR A 42 -25.25 23.56 22.29
CA THR A 42 -25.19 25.00 21.99
C THR A 42 -24.85 25.85 23.21
N SER A 43 -24.76 25.24 24.41
CA SER A 43 -24.55 25.95 25.67
C SER A 43 -23.06 26.16 25.97
N LYS A 44 -22.59 27.40 25.83
CA LYS A 44 -21.24 27.84 26.21
C LYS A 44 -21.12 28.09 27.73
N GLY A 45 -21.47 27.12 28.58
CA GLY A 45 -21.24 27.29 30.03
C GLY A 45 -21.99 26.39 31.00
N ALA A 46 -22.97 25.60 30.54
CA ALA A 46 -23.62 24.63 31.41
C ALA A 46 -22.83 23.32 31.44
N LYS A 47 -22.32 22.93 32.63
CA LYS A 47 -21.80 21.58 32.89
C LYS A 47 -22.97 20.59 32.88
N HIS A 48 -23.44 20.22 31.70
CA HIS A 48 -24.37 19.12 31.55
C HIS A 48 -23.58 17.82 31.64
N ILE A 49 -24.13 16.82 32.32
CA ILE A 49 -23.61 15.46 32.24
C ILE A 49 -24.00 15.00 30.84
N HIS A 50 -23.01 14.77 29.97
CA HIS A 50 -23.27 14.15 28.68
C HIS A 50 -23.98 12.82 28.95
N GLN A 51 -25.15 12.61 28.35
CA GLN A 51 -25.78 11.29 28.36
C GLN A 51 -24.76 10.30 27.78
N ILE A 52 -24.68 9.10 28.37
CA ILE A 52 -23.76 8.06 27.91
C ILE A 52 -23.93 7.93 26.41
N ASP A 53 -22.83 8.21 25.70
CA ASP A 53 -22.81 8.10 24.26
C ASP A 53 -23.05 6.63 23.91
N HIS A 54 -24.17 6.36 23.28
CA HIS A 54 -24.54 5.03 22.81
C HIS A 54 -23.86 4.70 21.50
N ASP A 55 -22.96 5.57 20.99
CA ASP A 55 -22.11 5.27 19.85
C ASP A 55 -21.47 3.90 20.04
N CYS A 56 -22.01 2.92 19.30
CA CYS A 56 -21.47 1.59 19.24
C CYS A 56 -20.04 1.71 18.70
N LEU A 57 -19.04 1.59 19.57
CA LEU A 57 -17.63 1.57 19.20
C LEU A 57 -17.39 0.43 18.19
N PHE A 58 -17.48 0.76 16.90
CA PHE A 58 -17.10 -0.12 15.81
C PHE A 58 -15.62 -0.46 16.01
N TYR A 59 -15.24 -1.73 15.83
CA TYR A 59 -13.86 -2.23 16.02
C TYR A 59 -13.34 -2.41 17.46
N LYS A 60 -14.18 -2.69 18.47
CA LYS A 60 -13.66 -3.18 19.77
C LYS A 60 -12.81 -4.46 19.70
N PHE A 61 -12.96 -5.26 18.65
CA PHE A 61 -12.19 -6.48 18.43
C PHE A 61 -11.30 -6.31 17.19
N HIS A 62 -10.01 -6.08 17.42
CA HIS A 62 -9.00 -6.11 16.36
C HIS A 62 -8.71 -7.57 16.02
N LEU A 63 -9.22 -8.04 14.88
CA LEU A 63 -8.96 -9.40 14.38
C LEU A 63 -7.53 -9.58 13.85
N ASN A 64 -6.81 -8.49 13.61
CA ASN A 64 -5.42 -8.49 13.17
C ASN A 64 -4.51 -7.94 14.27
N ASN A 65 -3.37 -8.62 14.49
CA ASN A 65 -2.25 -8.03 15.19
C ASN A 65 -1.69 -6.89 14.31
N HIS A 66 -1.43 -5.73 14.90
CA HIS A 66 -0.82 -4.61 14.20
C HIS A 66 0.48 -5.07 13.53
N PHE A 67 0.52 -5.06 12.20
CA PHE A 67 1.73 -5.35 11.44
C PHE A 67 2.58 -4.08 11.36
N THR A 68 3.65 -4.03 12.14
CA THR A 68 4.62 -2.94 12.08
C THR A 68 5.78 -3.38 11.17
N ILE A 69 5.95 -2.69 10.04
CA ILE A 69 7.14 -2.87 9.19
C ILE A 69 8.33 -2.30 9.97
N GLN A 70 9.31 -3.14 10.28
CA GLN A 70 10.55 -2.68 10.89
C GLN A 70 11.31 -1.82 9.87
N GLN A 71 11.66 -0.60 10.26
CA GLN A 71 12.50 0.27 9.45
C GLN A 71 13.92 -0.31 9.47
N ILE A 72 14.32 -0.96 8.38
CA ILE A 72 15.68 -1.48 8.20
C ILE A 72 16.57 -0.28 7.86
N SER A 73 17.51 0.06 8.75
CA SER A 73 18.59 0.98 8.41
C SER A 73 19.69 0.23 7.66
N TYR A 74 20.17 0.81 6.57
CA TYR A 74 21.34 0.32 5.85
C TYR A 74 22.31 1.49 5.64
N GLN A 75 23.59 1.18 5.66
CA GLN A 75 24.64 2.14 5.30
C GLN A 75 24.91 2.01 3.81
N ILE A 76 24.80 3.12 3.09
CA ILE A 76 25.24 3.21 1.69
C ILE A 76 26.77 3.37 1.74
N LEU A 77 27.47 2.45 1.08
CA LEU A 77 28.92 2.56 0.92
C LEU A 77 29.19 3.58 -0.17
N ASP A 78 29.79 4.71 0.21
CA ASP A 78 30.17 5.75 -0.74
C ASP A 78 31.51 5.37 -1.38
N ILE A 79 31.48 4.95 -2.64
CA ILE A 79 32.67 4.54 -3.39
C ILE A 79 33.18 5.80 -4.10
N PRO A 80 34.42 6.25 -3.82
CA PRO A 80 34.96 7.44 -4.48
C PRO A 80 35.03 7.21 -5.99
N GLU A 81 34.54 8.19 -6.74
CA GLU A 81 34.64 8.19 -8.20
C GLU A 81 36.12 8.29 -8.59
N ILE A 82 36.66 7.23 -9.19
CA ILE A 82 38.03 7.24 -9.71
C ILE A 82 37.99 8.00 -11.03
N SER A 83 38.43 9.25 -11.03
CA SER A 83 38.65 9.99 -12.27
C SER A 83 39.85 9.40 -13.00
N LEU A 84 39.59 8.55 -14.00
CA LEU A 84 40.62 8.15 -14.96
C LEU A 84 40.89 9.36 -15.86
N GLU A 85 41.97 10.09 -15.59
CA GLU A 85 42.50 11.05 -16.55
C GLU A 85 42.95 10.27 -17.79
N ILE A 86 42.14 10.32 -18.85
CA ILE A 86 42.53 9.79 -20.16
C ILE A 86 43.39 10.88 -20.80
N PRO A 87 44.71 10.69 -20.96
CA PRO A 87 45.53 11.69 -21.62
C PRO A 87 45.12 11.74 -23.10
N THR A 88 44.38 12.78 -23.47
CA THR A 88 44.05 13.06 -24.86
C THR A 88 45.26 13.72 -25.51
N TYR A 89 46.20 12.89 -25.99
CA TYR A 89 47.31 13.40 -26.80
C TYR A 89 46.74 13.83 -28.16
N TYR A 90 46.47 15.12 -28.31
CA TYR A 90 46.12 15.70 -29.60
C TYR A 90 47.37 15.68 -30.49
N GLN A 91 47.39 14.78 -31.48
CA GLN A 91 48.41 14.80 -32.53
C GLN A 91 47.97 15.82 -33.58
N PHE A 92 48.64 16.98 -33.62
CA PHE A 92 48.39 17.99 -34.64
C PHE A 92 48.85 17.46 -36.01
N LEU A 93 47.90 17.18 -36.91
CA LEU A 93 48.21 16.86 -38.29
C LEU A 93 48.46 18.17 -39.04
N SER A 94 49.66 18.33 -39.59
CA SER A 94 50.00 19.49 -40.42
C SER A 94 49.20 19.50 -41.71
N GLU A 95 48.61 20.65 -42.05
CA GLU A 95 47.87 20.86 -43.31
C GLU A 95 48.74 20.67 -44.57
N TYR A 96 50.07 20.77 -44.42
CA TYR A 96 51.03 20.62 -45.53
C TYR A 96 51.54 19.20 -45.73
N GLN A 97 51.04 18.21 -44.97
CA GLN A 97 51.42 16.82 -45.15
C GLN A 97 50.47 16.10 -46.10
N ASN A 98 51.03 15.42 -47.10
CA ASN A 98 50.28 14.50 -47.96
C ASN A 98 49.87 13.27 -47.15
N LEU A 99 48.64 13.27 -46.65
CA LEU A 99 48.07 12.18 -45.89
C LEU A 99 47.76 10.99 -46.81
N HIS A 100 48.06 9.78 -46.35
CA HIS A 100 47.85 8.54 -47.12
C HIS A 100 46.38 8.29 -47.50
N PHE A 101 45.43 8.96 -46.83
CA PHE A 101 44.01 8.93 -47.15
C PHE A 101 43.55 10.09 -48.04
N ALA A 102 44.38 11.10 -48.33
CA ALA A 102 44.01 12.21 -49.21
C ALA A 102 43.74 11.76 -50.65
N LEU A 103 44.29 10.62 -51.07
CA LEU A 103 44.07 10.02 -52.38
C LEU A 103 42.90 9.02 -52.42
N ARG A 104 42.21 8.81 -51.29
CA ARG A 104 41.06 7.91 -51.26
C ARG A 104 39.83 8.68 -51.71
N GLY A 105 39.08 8.10 -52.65
CA GLY A 105 37.77 8.61 -53.03
C GLY A 105 36.79 8.59 -51.85
N PRO A 106 35.71 9.37 -51.91
CA PRO A 106 34.67 9.38 -50.88
C PRO A 106 34.13 7.95 -50.67
N PRO A 107 33.83 7.55 -49.42
CA PRO A 107 33.26 6.24 -49.15
C PRO A 107 31.96 6.09 -49.93
N GLY A 108 31.82 4.98 -50.65
CA GLY A 108 30.60 4.65 -51.37
C GLY A 108 29.45 4.41 -50.40
N LEU A 109 28.24 4.80 -50.80
CA LEU A 109 27.01 4.44 -50.11
C LEU A 109 26.87 2.92 -50.16
N ILE A 110 26.91 2.28 -48.99
CA ILE A 110 26.51 0.88 -48.80
C ILE A 110 25.02 0.88 -48.51
#